data_AF-A0A8J6KT07-F1
#
_entry.id   AF-A0A8J6KT07-F1
#
_cell.length_a   1.000
_cell.length_b   1.000
_cell.length_c   1.000
_cell.angle_alpha   90.00
_cell.angle_beta   90.00
_cell.angle_gamma   90.00
#
_symmetry.space_group_name_H-M   'P 1'
#
loop_
_entity.id
_entity.type
_entity.pdbx_description
1 polymer ?
#
loop_
_entity_poly.entity_id
_entity_poly.type
_entity_poly.pdbx_seq_one_letter_code
_entity_poly.pdbx_strand_id
1 'polypeptide(L)'
;MGTGKAADRKMELEKEDSHELHKRLSQVDPEMAAKLHPHDKRKVARSLQVFEETGISHSEFLHRQHAEEGGGPLGGPLKFPNPCILWLHADQTVLDERLDKRVDAMLAAGLLEELRDFHRRYNLKNISENSQDYQHGIFQSIGFKEFHEYLITEGKCTPETSNQLLKKGIEALKQVTKRYARKQNRWVKNRFLSRPGPSVPPVYGLEVSDVSKWEESVLEPAVNIVQSFIQGHKPTATPMKMAYDETENKRSYHMCDLCDRIIIGDREWAAHIKSKSHLHRLKKRRKLNSDAVPPIETQSSSPDCDPEPKEGKSPGQHEQELKARV
;
A
#
# COMPACT_ATOMS: atom_id res chain seq x y z
N MET A 1 11.12 30.14 13.03
CA MET A 1 9.95 30.63 12.28
C MET A 1 9.93 30.02 10.87
N GLY A 2 9.67 28.70 10.71
CA GLY A 2 9.82 28.06 9.38
C GLY A 2 8.85 26.91 9.06
N THR A 3 8.00 26.49 10.01
CA THR A 3 7.14 25.31 9.84
C THR A 3 5.84 25.59 9.09
N GLY A 4 5.38 26.85 9.02
CA GLY A 4 4.18 27.25 8.27
C GLY A 4 4.36 27.14 6.76
N LYS A 5 5.45 27.71 6.21
CA LYS A 5 5.74 27.70 4.76
C LYS A 5 5.85 26.29 4.17
N ALA A 6 6.37 25.34 4.95
CA ALA A 6 6.52 23.95 4.54
C ALA A 6 5.17 23.23 4.38
N ALA A 7 4.25 23.42 5.32
CA ALA A 7 2.91 22.81 5.24
C ALA A 7 2.14 23.36 4.02
N ASP A 8 2.26 24.67 3.77
CA ASP A 8 1.61 25.34 2.64
C ASP A 8 2.14 24.82 1.30
N ARG A 9 3.46 24.64 1.18
CA ARG A 9 4.08 24.17 -0.08
C ARG A 9 3.63 22.77 -0.49
N LYS A 10 3.52 21.85 0.46
CA LYS A 10 3.01 20.50 0.18
C LYS A 10 1.57 20.55 -0.35
N MET A 11 0.73 21.38 0.24
CA MET A 11 -0.66 21.53 -0.19
C MET A 11 -0.77 22.13 -1.59
N GLU A 12 0.12 23.04 -1.97
CA GLU A 12 0.22 23.56 -3.33
C GLU A 12 0.56 22.46 -4.33
N LEU A 13 1.59 21.66 -4.05
CA LEU A 13 1.99 20.53 -4.90
C LEU A 13 0.85 19.52 -5.03
N GLU A 14 0.09 19.28 -3.95
CA GLU A 14 -1.09 18.41 -3.99
C GLU A 14 -2.25 18.95 -4.84
N LYS A 15 -2.19 20.16 -5.41
CA LYS A 15 -3.16 20.67 -6.40
C LYS A 15 -2.75 20.38 -7.85
N GLU A 16 -1.46 20.19 -8.12
CA GLU A 16 -0.94 19.99 -9.47
C GLU A 16 -1.27 18.61 -10.05
N ASP A 17 -1.04 18.36 -11.34
CA ASP A 17 -1.30 17.04 -11.91
C ASP A 17 -0.33 15.96 -11.38
N SER A 18 -0.87 14.76 -11.12
CA SER A 18 -0.10 13.67 -10.52
C SER A 18 1.04 13.14 -11.41
N HIS A 19 0.83 13.11 -12.74
CA HIS A 19 1.87 12.67 -13.67
C HIS A 19 2.96 13.72 -13.81
N GLU A 20 2.59 15.00 -13.82
CA GLU A 20 3.57 16.09 -13.86
C GLU A 20 4.45 16.12 -12.61
N LEU A 21 3.86 15.95 -11.42
CA LEU A 21 4.63 15.83 -10.18
C LEU A 21 5.58 14.62 -10.21
N HIS A 22 5.12 13.48 -10.71
CA HIS A 22 5.96 12.28 -10.80
C HIS A 22 7.10 12.45 -11.81
N LYS A 23 6.85 13.14 -12.93
CA LYS A 23 7.87 13.50 -13.91
C LYS A 23 8.93 14.41 -13.31
N ARG A 24 8.54 15.44 -12.56
CA ARG A 24 9.49 16.29 -11.82
C ARG A 24 10.28 15.49 -10.80
N LEU A 25 9.61 14.60 -10.06
CA LEU A 25 10.29 13.73 -9.10
C LEU A 25 11.32 12.84 -9.79
N SER A 26 11.02 12.32 -10.98
CA SER A 26 11.94 11.49 -11.77
C SER A 26 13.21 12.24 -12.21
N GLN A 27 13.14 13.56 -12.36
CA GLN A 27 14.29 14.39 -12.72
C GLN A 27 15.20 14.68 -11.52
N VAL A 28 14.62 14.87 -10.33
CA VAL A 28 15.38 15.24 -9.12
C VAL A 28 15.79 14.04 -8.26
N ASP A 29 14.98 12.98 -8.26
CA ASP A 29 15.14 11.78 -7.44
C ASP A 29 14.58 10.54 -8.18
N PRO A 30 15.32 10.02 -9.18
CA PRO A 30 14.87 8.89 -9.98
C PRO A 30 14.67 7.62 -9.14
N GLU A 31 15.45 7.45 -8.07
CA GLU A 31 15.32 6.29 -7.18
C GLU A 31 13.98 6.30 -6.43
N MET A 32 13.58 7.45 -5.87
CA MET A 32 12.25 7.56 -5.24
C MET A 32 11.11 7.50 -6.27
N ALA A 33 11.29 8.08 -7.45
CA ALA A 33 10.30 8.00 -8.51
C ALA A 33 10.02 6.56 -8.96
N ALA A 34 11.03 5.70 -9.02
CA ALA A 34 10.87 4.28 -9.31
C ALA A 34 10.07 3.53 -8.23
N LYS A 35 10.20 3.95 -6.95
CA LYS A 35 9.52 3.33 -5.80
C LYS A 35 8.08 3.81 -5.60
N LEU A 36 7.72 4.99 -6.09
CA LEU A 36 6.43 5.64 -5.87
C LEU A 36 5.58 5.61 -7.13
N HIS A 37 4.33 5.16 -6.99
CA HIS A 37 3.37 5.21 -8.10
C HIS A 37 2.97 6.67 -8.37
N PRO A 38 2.78 7.11 -9.63
CA PRO A 38 2.37 8.50 -9.91
C PRO A 38 1.09 8.93 -9.19
N HIS A 39 0.12 8.02 -9.07
CA HIS A 39 -1.11 8.26 -8.31
C HIS A 39 -0.92 8.38 -6.79
N ASP A 40 0.25 8.06 -6.21
CA ASP A 40 0.59 8.32 -4.81
C ASP A 40 0.95 9.82 -4.61
N LYS A 41 0.07 10.71 -5.06
CA LYS A 41 0.30 12.16 -5.15
C LYS A 41 0.88 12.76 -3.87
N ARG A 42 0.35 12.39 -2.70
CA ARG A 42 0.81 12.88 -1.39
C ARG A 42 2.25 12.51 -1.06
N LYS A 43 2.69 11.31 -1.47
CA LYS A 43 4.07 10.85 -1.23
C LYS A 43 5.02 11.50 -2.24
N VAL A 44 4.61 11.62 -3.49
CA VAL A 44 5.37 12.32 -4.53
C VAL A 44 5.57 13.79 -4.15
N ALA A 45 4.48 14.49 -3.78
CA ALA A 45 4.52 15.86 -3.28
C ALA A 45 5.44 16.00 -2.05
N ARG A 46 5.40 15.04 -1.11
CA ARG A 46 6.31 15.05 0.04
C ARG A 46 7.78 14.88 -0.37
N SER A 47 8.09 13.99 -1.30
CA SER A 47 9.47 13.80 -1.76
C SER A 47 10.01 15.04 -2.47
N LEU A 48 9.19 15.67 -3.32
CA LEU A 48 9.52 16.94 -3.97
C LEU A 48 9.73 18.06 -2.94
N GLN A 49 8.84 18.19 -1.97
CA GLN A 49 8.95 19.17 -0.89
C GLN A 49 10.28 19.01 -0.13
N VAL A 50 10.66 17.77 0.23
CA VAL A 50 11.94 17.51 0.93
C VAL A 50 13.11 18.03 0.09
N PHE A 51 13.10 17.75 -1.21
CA PHE A 51 14.14 18.24 -2.13
C PHE A 51 14.15 19.77 -2.25
N GLU A 52 12.99 20.41 -2.42
CA GLU A 52 12.88 21.88 -2.52
C GLU A 52 13.35 22.59 -1.25
N GLU A 53 13.09 22.02 -0.07
CA GLU A 53 13.46 22.63 1.22
C GLU A 53 14.93 22.44 1.59
N THR A 54 15.55 21.34 1.17
CA THR A 54 16.88 20.93 1.65
C THR A 54 17.95 20.90 0.56
N GLY A 55 17.55 20.86 -0.71
CA GLY A 55 18.43 20.61 -1.86
C GLY A 55 18.92 19.16 -1.97
N ILE A 56 18.53 18.26 -1.06
CA ILE A 56 18.97 16.86 -1.02
C ILE A 56 17.79 15.96 -1.40
N SER A 57 18.04 14.95 -2.24
CA SER A 57 16.99 14.01 -2.65
C SER A 57 16.45 13.22 -1.45
N HIS A 58 15.18 12.81 -1.53
CA HIS A 58 14.56 12.08 -0.42
C HIS A 58 15.16 10.66 -0.30
N SER A 59 15.53 10.03 -1.42
CA SER A 59 16.32 8.78 -1.43
C SER A 59 17.62 8.90 -0.63
N GLU A 60 18.37 9.97 -0.85
CA GLU A 60 19.65 10.21 -0.18
C GLU A 60 19.47 10.38 1.33
N PHE A 61 18.44 11.10 1.78
CA PHE A 61 18.13 11.16 3.21
C PHE A 61 17.85 9.79 3.83
N LEU A 62 17.09 8.94 3.13
CA LEU A 62 16.79 7.60 3.61
C LEU A 62 18.05 6.73 3.66
N HIS A 63 18.94 6.85 2.67
CA HIS A 63 20.23 6.15 2.69
C HIS A 63 21.10 6.58 3.86
N ARG A 64 21.20 7.88 4.13
CA ARG A 64 21.95 8.40 5.29
C ARG A 64 21.39 7.85 6.59
N GLN A 65 20.07 7.89 6.77
CA GLN A 65 19.41 7.34 7.95
C GLN A 65 19.69 5.84 8.12
N HIS A 66 19.67 5.07 7.02
CA HIS A 66 19.94 3.64 7.08
C HIS A 66 21.42 3.33 7.38
N ALA A 67 22.34 4.21 6.97
CA ALA A 67 23.77 4.07 7.18
C ALA A 67 24.25 4.54 8.57
N GLU A 68 23.43 5.27 9.32
CA GLU A 68 23.71 5.64 10.71
C GLU A 68 23.91 4.39 11.59
N GLU A 69 24.74 4.51 12.64
CA GLU A 69 24.94 3.42 13.60
C GLU A 69 23.62 3.09 14.31
N GLY A 70 23.19 1.83 14.19
CA GLY A 70 21.87 1.39 14.67
C GLY A 70 20.72 1.66 13.68
N GLY A 71 21.01 2.18 12.48
CA GLY A 71 20.07 2.29 11.37
C GLY A 71 19.69 0.93 10.77
N GLY A 72 18.62 0.89 9.97
CA GLY A 72 18.24 -0.32 9.24
C GLY A 72 16.93 -0.18 8.46
N PRO A 73 16.24 -1.29 8.17
CA PRO A 73 15.07 -1.29 7.27
C PRO A 73 13.88 -0.42 7.70
N LEU A 74 13.87 0.03 8.96
CA LEU A 74 12.84 0.90 9.52
C LEU A 74 13.18 2.39 9.41
N GLY A 75 14.43 2.75 9.13
CA GLY A 75 14.94 4.11 9.15
C GLY A 75 16.22 4.23 9.98
N GLY A 76 16.42 5.41 10.56
CA GLY A 76 17.51 5.69 11.49
C GLY A 76 17.43 4.93 12.82
N PRO A 77 18.38 5.19 13.72
CA PRO A 77 18.47 4.51 15.01
C PRO A 77 17.23 4.73 15.87
N LEU A 78 16.92 3.73 16.69
CA LEU A 78 15.87 3.83 17.69
C LEU A 78 16.23 4.91 18.71
N LYS A 79 15.23 5.72 19.10
CA LYS A 79 15.42 6.79 20.09
C LYS A 79 15.84 6.26 21.47
N PHE A 80 15.38 5.06 21.83
CA PHE A 80 15.65 4.42 23.12
C PHE A 80 16.29 3.06 22.90
N PRO A 81 17.22 2.63 23.79
CA PRO A 81 17.81 1.30 23.73
C PRO A 81 16.79 0.23 24.16
N ASN A 82 16.95 -0.97 23.62
CA ASN A 82 16.21 -2.19 24.00
C ASN A 82 14.68 -2.06 24.08
N PRO A 83 13.98 -1.40 23.13
CA PRO A 83 12.52 -1.39 23.15
C PRO A 83 11.98 -2.79 22.82
N CYS A 84 10.79 -3.10 23.33
CA CYS A 84 10.00 -4.25 22.90
C CYS A 84 8.62 -3.79 22.43
N ILE A 85 7.99 -4.61 21.58
CA ILE A 85 6.64 -4.39 21.09
C ILE A 85 5.78 -5.54 21.60
N LEU A 86 4.75 -5.22 22.39
CA LEU A 86 3.67 -6.14 22.71
C LEU A 86 2.57 -5.97 21.66
N TRP A 87 2.31 -7.00 20.86
CA TRP A 87 1.28 -6.95 19.83
C TRP A 87 0.13 -7.89 20.18
N LEU A 88 -1.00 -7.28 20.57
CA LEU A 88 -2.26 -7.98 20.79
C LEU A 88 -2.87 -8.33 19.43
N HIS A 89 -3.10 -9.62 19.20
CA HIS A 89 -3.70 -10.12 17.97
C HIS A 89 -4.80 -11.12 18.26
N ALA A 90 -5.83 -11.12 17.41
CA ALA A 90 -6.92 -12.08 17.45
C ALA A 90 -7.12 -12.68 16.06
N ASP A 91 -7.80 -13.82 16.02
CA ASP A 91 -8.33 -14.39 14.81
C ASP A 91 -9.23 -13.37 14.10
N GLN A 92 -9.14 -13.31 12.77
CA GLN A 92 -9.81 -12.30 11.99
C GLN A 92 -11.33 -12.43 12.04
N THR A 93 -11.86 -13.66 12.11
CA THR A 93 -13.30 -13.90 12.15
C THR A 93 -13.89 -13.43 13.47
N VAL A 94 -13.23 -13.80 14.58
CA VAL A 94 -13.59 -13.37 15.94
C VAL A 94 -13.51 -11.84 16.07
N LEU A 95 -12.45 -11.23 15.53
CA LEU A 95 -12.29 -9.78 15.56
C LEU A 95 -13.38 -9.07 14.75
N ASP A 96 -13.72 -9.59 13.57
CA ASP A 96 -14.76 -8.98 12.72
C ASP A 96 -16.14 -8.98 13.42
N GLU A 97 -16.50 -10.08 14.09
CA GLU A 97 -17.75 -10.15 14.87
C GLU A 97 -17.76 -9.18 16.06
N ARG A 98 -16.65 -9.07 16.78
CA ARG A 98 -16.52 -8.12 17.89
C ARG A 98 -16.61 -6.68 17.42
N LEU A 99 -16.00 -6.36 16.28
CA LEU A 99 -16.08 -5.02 15.69
C LEU A 99 -17.51 -4.67 15.28
N ASP A 100 -18.29 -5.61 14.75
CA ASP A 100 -19.71 -5.37 14.45
C ASP A 100 -20.50 -5.08 15.72
N LYS A 101 -20.37 -5.95 16.73
CA LYS A 101 -21.04 -5.78 18.04
C LYS A 101 -20.64 -4.47 18.70
N ARG A 102 -19.38 -4.06 18.58
CA ARG A 102 -18.89 -2.77 19.09
C ARG A 102 -19.57 -1.59 18.40
N VAL A 103 -19.76 -1.64 17.09
CA VAL A 103 -20.48 -0.57 16.37
C VAL A 103 -21.94 -0.50 16.83
N ASP A 104 -22.59 -1.65 17.03
CA ASP A 104 -23.96 -1.70 17.55
C ASP A 104 -24.05 -1.10 18.98
N ALA A 105 -23.08 -1.42 19.84
CA ALA A 105 -22.97 -0.82 21.17
C ALA A 105 -22.69 0.68 21.13
N MET A 106 -21.86 1.17 20.18
CA MET A 106 -21.61 2.60 20.00
C MET A 106 -22.88 3.35 19.59
N LEU A 107 -23.71 2.76 18.73
CA LEU A 107 -25.01 3.35 18.36
C LEU A 107 -25.94 3.43 19.57
N ALA A 108 -26.02 2.36 20.36
CA ALA A 108 -26.79 2.34 21.60
C ALA A 108 -26.28 3.36 22.64
N ALA A 109 -24.98 3.62 22.66
CA ALA A 109 -24.35 4.61 23.53
C ALA A 109 -24.50 6.07 23.06
N GLY A 110 -25.15 6.32 21.90
CA GLY A 110 -25.44 7.67 21.42
C GLY A 110 -24.51 8.21 20.33
N LEU A 111 -23.81 7.35 19.58
CA LEU A 111 -22.96 7.78 18.45
C LEU A 111 -23.68 8.73 17.47
N LEU A 112 -24.96 8.50 17.18
CA LEU A 112 -25.71 9.37 16.27
C LEU A 112 -25.87 10.79 16.82
N GLU A 113 -26.02 10.96 18.13
CA GLU A 113 -26.14 12.28 18.73
C GLU A 113 -24.81 13.03 18.68
N GLU A 114 -23.69 12.33 18.91
CA GLU A 114 -22.36 12.91 18.74
C GLU A 114 -22.13 13.37 17.28
N LEU A 115 -22.55 12.56 16.30
CA LEU A 115 -22.40 12.89 14.88
C LEU A 115 -23.29 14.07 14.47
N ARG A 116 -24.52 14.14 14.97
CA ARG A 116 -25.45 15.27 14.75
C ARG A 116 -24.89 16.55 15.35
N ASP A 117 -24.40 16.48 16.58
CA ASP A 117 -23.81 17.63 17.26
C ASP A 117 -22.55 18.13 16.54
N PHE A 118 -21.64 17.22 16.16
CA PHE A 118 -20.48 17.56 15.35
C PHE A 118 -20.88 18.17 13.98
N HIS A 119 -21.91 17.62 13.35
CA HIS A 119 -22.44 18.14 12.10
C HIS A 119 -22.91 19.60 12.24
N ARG A 120 -23.72 19.88 13.27
CA ARG A 120 -24.25 21.22 13.53
C ARG A 120 -23.16 22.22 13.87
N ARG A 121 -22.24 21.85 14.76
CA ARG A 121 -21.22 22.78 15.29
C ARG A 121 -20.09 23.07 14.31
N TYR A 122 -19.69 22.08 13.49
CA TYR A 122 -18.49 22.20 12.66
C TYR A 122 -18.76 22.00 11.18
N ASN A 123 -19.53 20.97 10.82
CA ASN A 123 -19.67 20.59 9.42
C ASN A 123 -20.56 21.55 8.62
N LEU A 124 -21.64 22.10 9.21
CA LEU A 124 -22.53 23.06 8.53
C LEU A 124 -21.77 24.30 8.06
N LYS A 125 -20.87 24.83 8.89
CA LYS A 125 -19.99 25.95 8.52
C LYS A 125 -19.14 25.59 7.29
N ASN A 126 -18.48 24.44 7.33
CA ASN A 126 -17.63 23.98 6.22
C ASN A 126 -18.42 23.70 4.93
N ILE A 127 -19.68 23.26 5.03
CA ILE A 127 -20.58 23.14 3.87
C ILE A 127 -20.87 24.52 3.29
N SER A 128 -21.24 25.50 4.14
CA SER A 128 -21.59 26.84 3.68
C SER A 128 -20.43 27.56 3.00
N GLU A 129 -19.21 27.28 3.45
CA GLU A 129 -17.97 27.83 2.90
C GLU A 129 -17.41 26.99 1.72
N ASN A 130 -18.11 25.92 1.32
CA ASN A 130 -17.66 24.94 0.31
C ASN A 130 -16.22 24.43 0.56
N SER A 131 -15.85 24.30 1.83
CA SER A 131 -14.50 23.99 2.31
C SER A 131 -14.41 22.58 2.91
N GLN A 132 -15.35 21.70 2.56
CA GLN A 132 -15.38 20.33 3.07
C GLN A 132 -14.20 19.51 2.54
N ASP A 133 -13.34 19.09 3.47
CA ASP A 133 -12.15 18.33 3.16
C ASP A 133 -12.07 17.04 4.00
N TYR A 134 -12.61 15.94 3.45
CA TYR A 134 -12.50 14.59 4.04
C TYR A 134 -11.10 14.00 3.96
N GLN A 135 -10.19 14.72 3.34
CA GLN A 135 -8.82 14.34 3.14
C GLN A 135 -7.89 14.91 4.20
N HIS A 136 -8.38 15.73 5.16
CA HIS A 136 -7.60 16.38 6.21
C HIS A 136 -8.29 16.40 7.58
N GLY A 137 -7.47 16.46 8.64
CA GLY A 137 -7.90 16.65 10.02
C GLY A 137 -8.93 15.63 10.53
N ILE A 138 -9.85 16.11 11.37
CA ILE A 138 -10.89 15.30 12.03
C ILE A 138 -11.85 14.63 11.03
N PHE A 139 -12.00 15.19 9.81
CA PHE A 139 -12.89 14.64 8.79
C PHE A 139 -12.39 13.33 8.16
N GLN A 140 -11.13 12.96 8.36
CA GLN A 140 -10.63 11.64 7.95
C GLN A 140 -11.12 10.50 8.86
N SER A 141 -11.59 10.81 10.07
CA SER A 141 -12.00 9.83 11.07
C SER A 141 -13.05 8.87 10.52
N ILE A 142 -13.00 7.64 11.02
CA ILE A 142 -13.99 6.60 10.72
C ILE A 142 -15.20 6.85 11.63
N GLY A 143 -16.37 7.06 11.05
CA GLY A 143 -17.60 7.36 11.79
C GLY A 143 -18.35 8.56 11.24
N PHE A 144 -17.67 9.60 10.77
CA PHE A 144 -18.36 10.81 10.28
C PHE A 144 -18.71 10.73 8.79
N LYS A 145 -17.72 10.48 7.93
CA LYS A 145 -17.89 10.46 6.47
C LYS A 145 -18.90 9.41 6.00
N GLU A 146 -19.01 8.29 6.72
CA GLU A 146 -19.98 7.23 6.44
C GLU A 146 -21.44 7.70 6.63
N PHE A 147 -21.67 8.67 7.51
CA PHE A 147 -23.00 9.23 7.80
C PHE A 147 -23.22 10.61 7.19
N HIS A 148 -22.27 11.11 6.39
CA HIS A 148 -22.36 12.48 5.88
C HIS A 148 -23.65 12.73 5.08
N GLU A 149 -24.01 11.83 4.17
CA GLU A 149 -25.23 11.90 3.35
C GLU A 149 -26.51 11.89 4.22
N TYR A 150 -26.52 11.07 5.28
CA TYR A 150 -27.60 11.03 6.26
C TYR A 150 -27.74 12.37 7.00
N LEU A 151 -26.63 12.93 7.47
CA LEU A 151 -26.62 14.16 8.27
C LEU A 151 -27.06 15.40 7.48
N ILE A 152 -26.66 15.54 6.20
CA ILE A 152 -27.02 16.71 5.38
C ILE A 152 -28.48 16.71 4.89
N THR A 153 -29.07 15.52 4.80
CA THR A 153 -30.45 15.29 4.32
C THR A 153 -31.46 15.14 5.47
N GLU A 154 -30.99 15.15 6.71
CA GLU A 154 -31.83 15.08 7.90
C GLU A 154 -32.88 16.23 7.89
N GLY A 155 -34.16 15.86 8.00
CA GLY A 155 -35.29 16.79 7.93
C GLY A 155 -35.68 17.28 6.52
N LYS A 156 -34.96 16.86 5.47
CA LYS A 156 -35.22 17.27 4.06
C LYS A 156 -35.70 16.13 3.16
N CYS A 157 -35.65 14.89 3.62
CA CYS A 157 -36.07 13.70 2.88
C CYS A 157 -37.19 12.96 3.61
N THR A 158 -37.82 11.99 2.93
CA THR A 158 -38.88 11.18 3.54
C THR A 158 -38.30 10.29 4.65
N PRO A 159 -39.12 9.88 5.64
CA PRO A 159 -38.67 8.97 6.70
C PRO A 159 -38.05 7.67 6.18
N GLU A 160 -38.55 7.14 5.07
CA GLU A 160 -38.06 5.92 4.44
C GLU A 160 -36.64 6.13 3.88
N THR A 161 -36.41 7.23 3.15
CA THR A 161 -35.09 7.57 2.63
C THR A 161 -34.09 7.82 3.76
N SER A 162 -34.49 8.54 4.80
CA SER A 162 -33.64 8.79 5.97
C SER A 162 -33.20 7.49 6.64
N ASN A 163 -34.13 6.55 6.84
CA ASN A 163 -33.83 5.23 7.41
C ASN A 163 -32.90 4.39 6.52
N GLN A 164 -33.05 4.47 5.19
CA GLN A 164 -32.15 3.80 4.26
C GLN A 164 -30.72 4.37 4.34
N LEU A 165 -30.57 5.69 4.37
CA LEU A 165 -29.28 6.35 4.50
C LEU A 165 -28.62 6.03 5.84
N LEU A 166 -29.40 5.96 6.93
CA LEU A 166 -28.91 5.56 8.23
C LEU A 166 -28.35 4.13 8.20
N LYS A 167 -29.10 3.17 7.67
CA LYS A 167 -28.65 1.78 7.53
C LYS A 167 -27.38 1.67 6.68
N LYS A 168 -27.35 2.37 5.55
CA LYS A 168 -26.18 2.46 4.67
C LYS A 168 -24.95 3.00 5.41
N GLY A 169 -25.12 4.04 6.24
CA GLY A 169 -24.06 4.61 7.06
C GLY A 169 -23.52 3.62 8.10
N ILE A 170 -24.40 2.89 8.79
CA ILE A 170 -24.03 1.87 9.78
C ILE A 170 -23.25 0.72 9.12
N GLU A 171 -23.74 0.20 7.99
CA GLU A 171 -23.05 -0.86 7.24
C GLU A 171 -21.69 -0.40 6.73
N ALA A 172 -21.61 0.82 6.20
CA ALA A 172 -20.35 1.42 5.77
C ALA A 172 -19.36 1.56 6.94
N LEU A 173 -19.82 2.01 8.11
CA LEU A 173 -19.00 2.13 9.32
C LEU A 173 -18.44 0.76 9.75
N LYS A 174 -19.27 -0.28 9.80
CA LYS A 174 -18.83 -1.65 10.10
C LYS A 174 -17.76 -2.12 9.11
N GLN A 175 -18.01 -1.96 7.81
CA GLN A 175 -17.06 -2.35 6.76
C GLN A 175 -15.73 -1.59 6.82
N VAL A 176 -15.76 -0.27 7.02
CA VAL A 176 -14.55 0.57 7.10
C VAL A 176 -13.74 0.21 8.35
N THR A 177 -14.39 -0.05 9.48
CA THR A 177 -13.75 -0.47 10.73
C THR A 177 -13.01 -1.80 10.55
N LYS A 178 -13.63 -2.80 9.92
CA LYS A 178 -12.97 -4.09 9.59
C LYS A 178 -11.79 -3.90 8.63
N ARG A 179 -11.96 -3.08 7.59
CA ARG A 179 -10.87 -2.75 6.64
C ARG A 179 -9.70 -2.08 7.36
N TYR A 180 -9.97 -1.20 8.32
CA TYR A 180 -8.95 -0.53 9.12
C TYR A 180 -8.19 -1.52 10.00
N ALA A 181 -8.88 -2.41 10.72
CA ALA A 181 -8.24 -3.45 11.53
C ALA A 181 -7.33 -4.36 10.68
N ARG A 182 -7.79 -4.81 9.51
CA ARG A 182 -6.96 -5.59 8.57
C ARG A 182 -5.75 -4.82 8.07
N LYS A 183 -5.89 -3.51 7.84
CA LYS A 183 -4.78 -2.62 7.45
C LYS A 183 -3.76 -2.48 8.58
N GLN A 184 -4.20 -2.35 9.83
CA GLN A 184 -3.31 -2.32 11.00
C GLN A 184 -2.52 -3.63 11.12
N ASN A 185 -3.21 -4.77 11.06
CA ASN A 185 -2.57 -6.09 11.10
C ASN A 185 -1.55 -6.27 9.97
N ARG A 186 -1.91 -5.88 8.74
CA ARG A 186 -0.98 -5.92 7.60
C ARG A 186 0.22 -4.99 7.81
N TRP A 187 0.00 -3.81 8.38
CA TRP A 187 1.06 -2.87 8.66
C TRP A 187 2.04 -3.41 9.70
N VAL A 188 1.56 -3.96 10.82
CA VAL A 188 2.41 -4.57 11.86
C VAL A 188 3.22 -5.72 11.29
N LYS A 189 2.56 -6.64 10.56
CA LYS A 189 3.22 -7.78 9.89
C LYS A 189 4.33 -7.30 8.94
N ASN A 190 3.99 -6.42 8.00
CA ASN A 190 4.95 -5.98 6.98
C ASN A 190 6.06 -5.07 7.52
N ARG A 191 5.76 -4.27 8.55
CA ARG A 191 6.72 -3.31 9.14
C ARG A 191 7.67 -4.02 10.07
N PHE A 192 7.18 -4.85 11.00
CA PHE A 192 8.00 -5.39 12.09
C PHE A 192 8.32 -6.88 11.95
N LEU A 193 7.41 -7.70 11.40
CA LEU A 193 7.62 -9.16 11.37
C LEU A 193 8.30 -9.64 10.09
N SER A 194 7.94 -9.07 8.94
CA SER A 194 8.47 -9.45 7.63
C SER A 194 9.77 -8.73 7.27
N ARG A 195 10.28 -7.82 8.09
CA ARG A 195 11.54 -7.11 7.81
C ARG A 195 12.47 -7.21 9.02
N PRO A 196 12.91 -8.42 9.39
CA PRO A 196 13.80 -8.57 10.53
C PRO A 196 15.12 -7.86 10.22
N GLY A 197 15.56 -6.99 11.13
CA GLY A 197 16.84 -6.32 11.08
C GLY A 197 17.34 -6.06 12.51
N PRO A 198 18.64 -5.84 12.71
CA PRO A 198 19.21 -5.65 14.05
C PRO A 198 18.61 -4.46 14.81
N SER A 199 18.09 -3.47 14.09
CA SER A 199 17.41 -2.28 14.62
C SER A 199 15.89 -2.42 14.75
N VAL A 200 15.32 -3.60 14.48
CA VAL A 200 13.89 -3.85 14.63
C VAL A 200 13.60 -4.39 16.04
N PRO A 201 12.75 -3.70 16.83
CA PRO A 201 12.39 -4.18 18.16
C PRO A 201 11.77 -5.58 18.11
N PRO A 202 12.09 -6.48 19.06
CA PRO A 202 11.41 -7.76 19.16
C PRO A 202 9.92 -7.55 19.40
N VAL A 203 9.10 -8.26 18.61
CA VAL A 203 7.64 -8.24 18.71
C VAL A 203 7.18 -9.51 19.42
N TYR A 204 6.46 -9.35 20.52
CA TYR A 204 5.85 -10.44 21.27
C TYR A 204 4.35 -10.46 21.01
N GLY A 205 3.84 -11.59 20.55
CA GLY A 205 2.43 -11.77 20.23
C GLY A 205 1.65 -12.18 21.47
N LEU A 206 0.54 -11.49 21.71
CA LEU A 206 -0.40 -11.81 22.77
C LEU A 206 -1.74 -12.14 22.11
N GLU A 207 -2.19 -13.38 22.31
CA GLU A 207 -3.39 -13.93 21.68
C GLU A 207 -4.63 -13.46 22.47
N VAL A 208 -5.57 -12.80 21.77
CA VAL A 208 -6.76 -12.20 22.40
C VAL A 208 -8.09 -12.68 21.79
N SER A 209 -8.09 -13.80 21.05
CA SER A 209 -9.31 -14.38 20.45
C SER A 209 -10.29 -14.89 21.48
N ASP A 210 -9.85 -15.23 22.68
CA ASP A 210 -10.73 -15.59 23.79
C ASP A 210 -10.53 -14.63 24.96
N VAL A 211 -11.49 -13.71 25.17
CA VAL A 211 -11.40 -12.74 26.28
C VAL A 211 -11.50 -13.42 27.65
N SER A 212 -12.13 -14.60 27.72
CA SER A 212 -12.26 -15.31 29.00
C SER A 212 -10.91 -15.81 29.54
N LYS A 213 -9.92 -15.97 28.65
CA LYS A 213 -8.55 -16.40 28.97
C LYS A 213 -7.55 -15.24 29.03
N TRP A 214 -8.03 -14.00 29.13
CA TRP A 214 -7.20 -12.80 29.11
C TRP A 214 -6.02 -12.85 30.10
N GLU A 215 -6.27 -13.36 31.31
CA GLU A 215 -5.26 -13.43 32.35
C GLU A 215 -4.07 -14.29 31.91
N GLU A 216 -4.34 -15.52 31.47
CA GLU A 216 -3.36 -16.53 31.07
C GLU A 216 -2.72 -16.22 29.69
N SER A 217 -3.51 -15.69 28.74
CA SER A 217 -3.07 -15.51 27.35
C SER A 217 -2.45 -14.13 27.07
N VAL A 218 -2.73 -13.13 27.91
CA VAL A 218 -2.31 -11.74 27.69
C VAL A 218 -1.59 -11.18 28.89
N LEU A 219 -2.24 -11.12 30.06
CA LEU A 219 -1.73 -10.35 31.19
C LEU A 219 -0.46 -10.97 31.77
N GLU A 220 -0.49 -12.24 32.16
CA GLU A 220 0.67 -12.92 32.73
C GLU A 220 1.86 -12.94 31.76
N PRO A 221 1.71 -13.32 30.47
CA PRO A 221 2.82 -13.25 29.52
C PRO A 221 3.36 -11.83 29.33
N ALA A 222 2.48 -10.82 29.23
CA ALA A 222 2.90 -9.42 29.07
C ALA A 222 3.72 -8.92 30.27
N VAL A 223 3.24 -9.18 31.48
CA VAL A 223 3.93 -8.80 32.72
C VAL A 223 5.29 -9.49 32.81
N ASN A 224 5.35 -10.79 32.52
CA ASN A 224 6.60 -11.55 32.52
C ASN A 224 7.62 -11.00 31.51
N ILE A 225 7.16 -10.63 30.30
CA ILE A 225 8.01 -9.99 29.28
C ILE A 225 8.53 -8.65 29.80
N VAL A 226 7.64 -7.78 30.27
CA VAL A 226 8.00 -6.43 30.74
C VAL A 226 8.97 -6.51 31.92
N GLN A 227 8.71 -7.38 32.90
CA GLN A 227 9.61 -7.58 34.05
C GLN A 227 11.00 -8.06 33.60
N SER A 228 11.07 -9.00 32.67
CA SER A 228 12.35 -9.46 32.11
C SER A 228 13.13 -8.30 31.47
N PHE A 229 12.44 -7.46 30.67
CA PHE A 229 13.06 -6.27 30.04
C PHE A 229 13.55 -5.25 31.06
N ILE A 230 12.76 -4.97 32.11
CA ILE A 230 13.14 -4.05 33.18
C ILE A 230 14.38 -4.56 33.94
N GLN A 231 14.48 -5.87 34.14
CA GLN A 231 15.61 -6.51 34.83
C GLN A 231 16.84 -6.70 33.92
N GLY A 232 16.75 -6.40 32.62
CA GLY A 232 17.83 -6.63 31.65
C GLY A 232 18.00 -8.10 31.23
N HIS A 233 17.04 -8.97 31.58
CA HIS A 233 17.03 -10.37 31.19
C HIS A 233 16.28 -10.60 29.88
N LYS A 234 16.66 -11.65 29.16
CA LYS A 234 15.92 -12.08 27.97
C LYS A 234 14.63 -12.78 28.41
N PRO A 235 13.44 -12.36 27.92
CA PRO A 235 12.19 -13.04 28.26
C PRO A 235 12.18 -14.49 27.80
N THR A 236 11.47 -15.33 28.55
CA THR A 236 11.20 -16.74 28.18
C THR A 236 10.37 -16.84 26.90
N ALA A 237 9.48 -15.87 26.66
CA ALA A 237 8.67 -15.82 25.45
C ALA A 237 9.55 -15.63 24.20
N THR A 238 9.24 -16.33 23.11
CA THR A 238 9.96 -16.16 21.85
C THR A 238 9.32 -15.03 21.04
N PRO A 239 10.10 -14.05 20.55
CA PRO A 239 9.58 -13.03 19.64
C PRO A 239 9.01 -13.65 18.37
N MET A 240 7.88 -13.14 17.90
CA MET A 240 7.29 -13.54 16.63
C MET A 240 8.19 -13.13 15.47
N LYS A 241 8.30 -14.05 14.50
CA LYS A 241 8.98 -13.81 13.22
C LYS A 241 8.07 -14.31 12.11
N MET A 242 8.10 -13.62 10.98
CA MET A 242 7.50 -14.12 9.75
C MET A 242 8.61 -14.42 8.75
N ALA A 243 8.42 -15.48 7.96
CA ALA A 243 9.32 -15.74 6.85
C ALA A 243 9.35 -14.51 5.93
N TYR A 244 10.55 -14.01 5.69
CA TYR A 244 10.78 -12.92 4.76
C TYR A 244 11.25 -13.51 3.44
N ASP A 245 10.50 -13.25 2.38
CA ASP A 245 10.94 -13.53 1.03
C ASP A 245 11.58 -12.26 0.45
N GLU A 246 12.90 -12.27 0.31
CA GLU A 246 13.68 -11.18 -0.29
C GLU A 246 13.25 -10.87 -1.72
N THR A 247 12.70 -11.86 -2.44
CA THR A 247 12.31 -11.70 -3.85
C THR A 247 11.01 -10.92 -4.02
N GLU A 248 10.14 -10.87 -2.99
CA GLU A 248 8.84 -10.18 -3.07
C GLU A 248 8.92 -8.65 -3.00
N ASN A 249 10.04 -8.07 -2.55
CA ASN A 249 10.16 -6.62 -2.31
C ASN A 249 10.87 -5.84 -3.44
N LYS A 250 11.22 -6.48 -4.57
CA LYS A 250 11.77 -5.77 -5.72
C LYS A 250 10.68 -4.87 -6.33
N ARG A 251 10.71 -3.59 -5.98
CA ARG A 251 9.86 -2.53 -6.55
C ARG A 251 10.39 -2.10 -7.91
N SER A 252 10.46 -3.04 -8.85
CA SER A 252 10.76 -2.75 -10.24
C SER A 252 9.64 -1.92 -10.86
N TYR A 253 10.02 -0.99 -11.74
CA TYR A 253 9.09 -0.13 -12.44
C TYR A 253 8.79 -0.70 -13.82
N HIS A 254 7.52 -0.98 -14.11
CA HIS A 254 7.06 -1.51 -15.39
C HIS A 254 5.97 -0.62 -15.97
N MET A 255 6.00 -0.42 -17.29
CA MET A 255 4.98 0.32 -18.04
C MET A 255 4.36 -0.60 -19.08
N CYS A 256 3.02 -0.67 -19.10
CA CYS A 256 2.31 -1.40 -20.14
C CYS A 256 1.73 -0.44 -21.18
N ASP A 257 2.37 -0.36 -22.36
CA ASP A 257 1.91 0.51 -23.46
C ASP A 257 0.51 0.12 -24.01
N LEU A 258 0.09 -1.14 -23.82
CA LEU A 258 -1.24 -1.61 -24.24
C LEU A 258 -2.35 -1.15 -23.28
N CYS A 259 -2.02 -1.07 -22.00
CA CYS A 259 -2.96 -0.71 -20.96
C CYS A 259 -2.88 0.75 -20.57
N ASP A 260 -1.80 1.44 -20.96
CA ASP A 260 -1.40 2.76 -20.49
C ASP A 260 -1.42 2.82 -18.96
N ARG A 261 -0.68 1.88 -18.35
CA ARG A 261 -0.65 1.69 -16.90
C ARG A 261 0.77 1.42 -16.41
N ILE A 262 1.08 2.04 -15.28
CA ILE A 262 2.32 1.84 -14.55
C ILE A 262 2.07 0.78 -13.47
N ILE A 263 3.02 -0.14 -13.32
CA ILE A 263 2.94 -1.27 -12.40
C ILE A 263 4.27 -1.37 -11.68
N ILE A 264 4.19 -1.38 -10.35
CA ILE A 264 5.37 -1.47 -9.49
C ILE A 264 5.43 -2.89 -8.92
N GLY A 265 6.53 -3.59 -9.19
CA GLY A 265 6.80 -4.95 -8.74
C GLY A 265 6.68 -6.00 -9.85
N ASP A 266 7.62 -6.95 -9.85
CA ASP A 266 7.70 -8.00 -10.86
C ASP A 266 6.52 -8.98 -10.77
N ARG A 267 6.04 -9.26 -9.55
CA ARG A 267 4.91 -10.15 -9.32
C ARG A 267 3.60 -9.54 -9.82
N GLU A 268 3.38 -8.26 -9.50
CA GLU A 268 2.24 -7.47 -9.95
C GLU A 268 2.25 -7.33 -11.48
N TRP A 269 3.43 -7.14 -12.07
CA TRP A 269 3.62 -7.12 -13.53
C TRP A 269 3.26 -8.47 -14.19
N ALA A 270 3.79 -9.57 -13.66
CA ALA A 270 3.49 -10.91 -14.16
C ALA A 270 1.99 -11.24 -14.06
N ALA A 271 1.34 -10.83 -12.97
CA ALA A 271 -0.10 -10.98 -12.79
C ALA A 271 -0.90 -10.11 -13.78
N HIS A 272 -0.43 -8.88 -14.05
CA HIS A 272 -1.07 -7.98 -15.00
C HIS A 272 -1.07 -8.52 -16.43
N ILE A 273 0.07 -9.00 -16.93
CA ILE A 273 0.17 -9.54 -18.30
C ILE A 273 -0.82 -10.71 -18.49
N LYS A 274 -1.02 -11.51 -17.44
CA LYS A 274 -1.97 -12.65 -17.43
C LYS A 274 -3.42 -12.24 -17.14
N SER A 275 -3.69 -10.96 -16.86
CA SER A 275 -5.02 -10.50 -16.47
C SER A 275 -6.00 -10.51 -17.64
N LYS A 276 -7.28 -10.80 -17.36
CA LYS A 276 -8.36 -10.77 -18.37
C LYS A 276 -8.44 -9.42 -19.10
N SER A 277 -8.21 -8.32 -18.38
CA SER A 277 -8.25 -6.97 -18.94
C SER A 277 -7.12 -6.74 -19.95
N HIS A 278 -5.88 -7.14 -19.61
CA HIS A 278 -4.73 -7.03 -20.49
C HIS A 278 -4.90 -7.90 -21.74
N LEU A 279 -5.25 -9.18 -21.55
CA LEU A 279 -5.49 -10.13 -22.65
C LEU A 279 -6.61 -9.66 -23.60
N HIS A 280 -7.67 -9.06 -23.06
CA HIS A 280 -8.75 -8.49 -23.88
C HIS A 280 -8.24 -7.32 -24.75
N ARG A 281 -7.46 -6.39 -24.18
CA ARG A 281 -6.87 -5.28 -24.94
C ARG A 281 -5.88 -5.77 -26.00
N LEU A 282 -5.06 -6.77 -25.66
CA LEU A 282 -4.15 -7.42 -26.60
C LEU A 282 -4.93 -8.02 -27.80
N LYS A 283 -6.02 -8.75 -27.53
CA LYS A 283 -6.88 -9.31 -28.58
C LYS A 283 -7.53 -8.22 -29.44
N LYS A 284 -8.02 -7.14 -28.83
CA LYS A 284 -8.61 -5.99 -29.54
C LYS A 284 -7.58 -5.32 -30.46
N ARG A 285 -6.35 -5.10 -30.00
CA ARG A 285 -5.28 -4.50 -30.80
C ARG A 285 -4.84 -5.41 -31.95
N ARG A 286 -4.75 -6.74 -31.72
CA ARG A 286 -4.46 -7.72 -32.79
C ARG A 286 -5.53 -7.70 -33.88
N LYS A 287 -6.81 -7.59 -33.51
CA LYS A 287 -7.92 -7.48 -34.48
C LYS A 287 -7.83 -6.17 -35.29
N LEU A 288 -7.58 -5.05 -34.63
CA LEU A 288 -7.39 -3.77 -35.33
C LEU A 288 -6.18 -3.79 -36.28
N ASN A 289 -5.10 -4.47 -35.89
CA ASN A 289 -3.92 -4.61 -36.74
C ASN A 289 -4.14 -5.59 -37.90
N SER A 290 -4.93 -6.67 -37.73
CA SER A 290 -5.29 -7.58 -38.83
C SER A 290 -6.23 -6.93 -39.83
N ASP A 291 -7.10 -6.02 -39.37
CA ASP A 291 -8.02 -5.27 -40.22
C ASP A 291 -7.31 -4.09 -40.94
N ALA A 292 -6.06 -3.75 -40.57
CA ALA A 292 -5.28 -2.64 -41.11
C ALA A 292 -4.22 -3.05 -42.17
N VAL A 293 -4.10 -4.33 -42.52
CA VAL A 293 -3.21 -4.81 -43.59
C VAL A 293 -4.07 -5.19 -44.81
N PRO A 294 -4.01 -4.46 -45.95
CA PRO A 294 -4.63 -4.94 -47.18
C PRO A 294 -3.83 -6.14 -47.75
N PRO A 295 -4.47 -7.07 -48.48
CA PRO A 295 -3.76 -8.18 -49.10
C PRO A 295 -2.81 -7.63 -50.17
N ILE A 296 -1.51 -7.91 -50.04
CA ILE A 296 -0.55 -7.68 -51.12
C ILE A 296 -0.81 -8.75 -52.19
N GLU A 297 -1.31 -8.33 -53.35
CA GLU A 297 -1.38 -9.16 -54.54
C GLU A 297 0.03 -9.55 -54.98
N THR A 298 0.35 -10.84 -54.88
CA THR A 298 1.49 -11.47 -55.54
C THR A 298 1.26 -11.47 -57.05
N GLN A 299 2.05 -10.69 -57.79
CA GLN A 299 2.27 -10.92 -59.22
C GLN A 299 3.68 -11.45 -59.46
N SER A 300 3.69 -12.63 -60.04
CA SER A 300 4.81 -13.39 -60.57
C SER A 300 5.43 -12.73 -61.81
N SER A 301 6.76 -12.66 -61.86
CA SER A 301 7.51 -12.72 -63.12
C SER A 301 8.93 -13.23 -62.88
N SER A 302 9.22 -14.43 -63.40
CA SER A 302 10.56 -14.92 -63.71
C SER A 302 11.06 -14.24 -65.01
N PRO A 303 12.39 -14.24 -65.30
CA PRO A 303 12.94 -15.37 -66.06
C PRO A 303 14.38 -15.80 -65.72
N ASP A 304 14.71 -17.00 -66.19
CA ASP A 304 15.93 -17.82 -66.05
C ASP A 304 17.26 -17.23 -66.57
N CYS A 305 18.38 -17.67 -65.97
CA CYS A 305 19.49 -18.39 -66.65
C CYS A 305 20.60 -18.84 -65.66
N ASP A 306 20.85 -20.16 -65.62
CA ASP A 306 21.92 -20.96 -64.99
C ASP A 306 23.36 -20.72 -65.56
N PRO A 307 24.46 -21.40 -65.11
CA PRO A 307 24.70 -22.30 -63.95
C PRO A 307 26.00 -22.04 -63.13
N GLU A 308 26.15 -22.81 -62.03
CA GLU A 308 27.31 -23.10 -61.13
C GLU A 308 28.69 -23.41 -61.79
N PRO A 309 29.86 -23.65 -61.08
CA PRO A 309 30.07 -24.03 -59.65
C PRO A 309 31.33 -23.44 -58.92
N LYS A 310 31.45 -23.65 -57.58
CA LYS A 310 32.52 -24.45 -56.91
C LYS A 310 32.67 -24.24 -55.38
N GLU A 311 32.59 -25.37 -54.68
CA GLU A 311 33.42 -25.91 -53.57
C GLU A 311 33.69 -25.11 -52.27
N GLY A 312 33.37 -25.75 -51.13
CA GLY A 312 33.83 -25.34 -49.80
C GLY A 312 33.43 -26.26 -48.63
N LYS A 313 34.02 -27.47 -48.59
CA LYS A 313 34.28 -28.39 -47.44
C LYS A 313 33.52 -28.21 -46.09
N SER A 314 32.78 -29.27 -45.71
CA SER A 314 32.62 -29.82 -44.33
C SER A 314 33.88 -30.62 -43.91
N PRO A 315 34.03 -31.23 -42.70
CA PRO A 315 33.06 -31.56 -41.61
C PRO A 315 33.57 -31.09 -40.21
N GLY A 316 32.87 -31.13 -39.07
CA GLY A 316 31.93 -32.08 -38.46
C GLY A 316 32.55 -32.59 -37.13
N GLN A 317 31.76 -32.67 -36.04
CA GLN A 317 31.84 -33.58 -34.86
C GLN A 317 31.18 -32.90 -33.64
N HIS A 318 30.02 -33.34 -33.16
CA HIS A 318 29.68 -34.54 -32.36
C HIS A 318 29.59 -34.21 -30.85
N GLU A 319 28.36 -33.98 -30.38
CA GLU A 319 27.98 -34.07 -28.97
C GLU A 319 27.99 -35.54 -28.53
N GLN A 320 28.49 -35.81 -27.33
CA GLN A 320 28.05 -36.95 -26.54
C GLN A 320 28.23 -36.69 -25.04
N GLU A 321 27.14 -36.95 -24.32
CA GLU A 321 26.93 -36.89 -22.88
C GLU A 321 27.89 -37.78 -22.08
N LEU A 322 28.17 -37.39 -20.83
CA LEU A 322 28.66 -38.31 -19.81
C LEU A 322 28.03 -38.01 -18.45
N LYS A 323 27.19 -38.95 -18.01
CA LYS A 323 26.70 -39.13 -16.64
C LYS A 323 27.71 -39.97 -15.84
N ALA A 324 27.91 -39.52 -14.59
CA ALA A 324 28.03 -40.30 -13.35
C ALA A 324 29.24 -41.24 -13.12
N ARG A 325 30.02 -40.91 -12.07
CA ARG A 325 30.30 -41.71 -10.84
C ARG A 325 31.69 -41.36 -10.30
N VAL A 326 31.76 -40.77 -9.10
CA VAL A 326 32.12 -41.36 -7.79
C VAL A 326 31.75 -40.33 -6.73
#